data_AF-H5XXQ2-F1
#
_entry.id   AF-H5XXQ2-F1
#
_cell.length_a   1.000
_cell.length_b   1.000
_cell.length_c   1.000
_cell.angle_alpha   90.00
_cell.angle_beta   90.00
_cell.angle_gamma   90.00
#
_symmetry.space_group_name_H-M   'P 1'
#
loop_
_entity.id
_entity.type
_entity.pdbx_description
1 polymer ?
#
loop_
_entity_poly.entity_id
_entity_poly.type
_entity_poly.pdbx_seq_one_letter_code
_entity_poly.pdbx_strand_id
1 'polypeptide(L)'
;MKVKILNGKLAKVLGGLGAALGLLIVLTPFHLAPVCQGLLELNTGKMVHMRCHYTGQGEIFFGIIIVLVSLIFLFNQSLPAQKSLGGVLMILGLGVIILPTNQGIGVCMSPMECHATAKVLCVLGGLTIIVGLAAVFQEKIPGSTSKNI
;
A
#
# COMPACT_ATOMS: atom_id res chain seq x y z
N MET A 1 9.41 -6.67 24.23
CA MET A 1 8.16 -6.12 23.66
C MET A 1 7.04 -7.11 23.90
N LYS A 2 5.97 -6.70 24.60
CA LYS A 2 4.84 -7.58 24.91
C LYS A 2 3.86 -7.53 23.73
N VAL A 3 3.94 -8.48 22.81
CA VAL A 3 3.03 -8.56 21.66
C VAL A 3 1.63 -8.88 22.20
N LYS A 4 0.71 -7.93 22.05
CA LYS A 4 -0.65 -8.02 22.57
C LYS A 4 -1.43 -8.97 21.65
N ILE A 5 -1.86 -10.09 22.21
CA ILE A 5 -2.45 -11.19 21.46
C ILE A 5 -3.77 -10.77 20.77
N LEU A 6 -3.93 -11.16 19.50
CA LEU A 6 -4.99 -10.65 18.61
C LEU A 6 -6.35 -11.35 18.83
N ASN A 7 -7.39 -10.59 19.20
CA ASN A 7 -8.79 -11.05 19.15
C ASN A 7 -9.26 -11.10 17.68
N GLY A 8 -10.19 -11.98 17.31
CA GLY A 8 -10.75 -12.05 15.94
C GLY A 8 -11.35 -10.73 15.43
N LYS A 9 -11.77 -9.85 16.34
CA LYS A 9 -12.15 -8.46 16.02
C LYS A 9 -10.96 -7.63 15.50
N LEU A 10 -9.78 -7.77 16.08
CA LEU A 10 -8.59 -6.99 15.72
C LEU A 10 -8.01 -7.42 14.37
N ALA A 11 -8.09 -8.72 14.01
CA ALA A 11 -7.76 -9.17 12.65
C ALA A 11 -8.66 -8.49 11.58
N LYS A 12 -9.96 -8.36 11.86
CA LYS A 12 -10.88 -7.63 10.98
C LYS A 12 -10.55 -6.14 10.88
N VAL A 13 -10.12 -5.52 11.98
CA VAL A 13 -9.66 -4.12 11.95
C VAL A 13 -8.40 -3.98 11.09
N LEU A 14 -7.41 -4.87 11.21
CA LEU A 14 -6.19 -4.82 10.40
C LEU A 14 -6.48 -4.99 8.91
N GLY A 15 -7.30 -5.97 8.53
CA GLY A 15 -7.68 -6.18 7.14
C GLY A 15 -8.52 -5.03 6.58
N GLY A 16 -9.45 -4.48 7.37
CA GLY A 16 -10.26 -3.33 6.98
C GLY A 16 -9.42 -2.06 6.81
N LEU A 17 -8.48 -1.83 7.72
CA LEU A 17 -7.53 -0.73 7.63
C LEU A 17 -6.61 -0.87 6.41
N GLY A 18 -6.08 -2.08 6.15
CA GLY A 18 -5.28 -2.36 4.96
C GLY A 18 -6.03 -2.08 3.66
N ALA A 19 -7.30 -2.49 3.58
CA ALA A 19 -8.15 -2.23 2.42
C ALA A 19 -8.42 -0.73 2.25
N ALA A 20 -8.70 -0.01 3.35
CA ALA A 20 -8.88 1.44 3.32
C ALA A 20 -7.61 2.15 2.84
N LEU A 21 -6.44 1.79 3.37
CA LEU A 21 -5.16 2.35 2.94
C LEU A 21 -4.87 2.09 1.46
N GLY A 22 -5.11 0.86 0.98
CA GLY A 22 -4.99 0.54 -0.44
C GLY A 22 -5.88 1.41 -1.33
N LEU A 23 -7.13 1.65 -0.90
CA LEU A 23 -8.05 2.52 -1.62
C LEU A 23 -7.58 3.99 -1.63
N LEU A 24 -7.06 4.49 -0.50
CA LEU A 24 -6.47 5.83 -0.46
C LEU A 24 -5.28 5.95 -1.42
N ILE A 25 -4.41 4.93 -1.51
CA ILE A 25 -3.27 4.92 -2.44
C ILE A 25 -3.77 5.03 -3.89
N VAL A 26 -4.79 4.25 -4.27
CA VAL A 26 -5.41 4.33 -5.62
C VAL A 26 -5.99 5.71 -5.91
N LEU A 27 -6.66 6.34 -4.94
CA LEU A 27 -7.29 7.64 -5.11
C LEU A 27 -6.29 8.81 -5.09
N THR A 28 -5.10 8.61 -4.54
CA THR A 28 -4.11 9.68 -4.38
C THR A 28 -3.72 10.37 -5.69
N PRO A 29 -3.35 9.65 -6.78
CA PRO A 29 -2.98 10.28 -8.04
C PRO A 29 -4.14 10.97 -8.78
N PHE A 30 -5.40 10.76 -8.36
CA PHE A 30 -6.58 11.39 -8.97
C PHE A 30 -7.12 12.57 -8.16
N HIS A 31 -7.22 12.43 -6.84
CA HIS A 31 -7.97 13.37 -5.99
C HIS A 31 -7.11 14.10 -4.95
N LEU A 32 -6.15 13.43 -4.31
CA LEU A 32 -5.42 14.04 -3.20
C LEU A 32 -4.26 14.91 -3.68
N ALA A 33 -3.55 14.46 -4.72
CA ALA A 33 -2.45 15.20 -5.30
C ALA A 33 -2.30 14.78 -6.77
N PRO A 34 -3.04 15.41 -7.69
CA PRO A 34 -3.14 14.98 -9.08
C PRO A 34 -1.76 14.97 -9.73
N VAL A 35 -1.47 13.89 -10.46
CA VAL A 35 -0.20 13.77 -11.19
C VAL A 35 -0.13 14.78 -12.33
N CYS A 36 1.05 15.34 -12.56
CA CYS A 36 1.28 16.27 -13.67
C CYS A 36 0.96 15.59 -15.01
N GLN A 37 0.09 16.22 -15.82
CA GLN A 37 -0.22 15.81 -17.20
C GLN A 37 0.68 16.48 -18.24
N GLY A 38 1.73 17.19 -17.80
CA GLY A 38 2.67 17.86 -18.69
C GLY A 38 3.35 16.88 -19.65
N LEU A 39 3.48 17.29 -20.91
CA LEU A 39 4.28 16.59 -21.90
C LEU A 39 5.64 17.28 -22.01
N LEU A 40 6.71 16.48 -22.11
CA LEU A 40 8.03 16.97 -22.49
C LEU A 40 8.18 16.85 -24.00
N GLU A 41 8.64 17.93 -24.62
CA GLU A 41 9.19 17.90 -25.97
C GLU A 41 10.63 17.38 -25.89
N LEU A 42 10.89 16.27 -26.57
CA LEU A 42 12.25 15.76 -26.76
C LEU A 42 12.95 16.57 -27.85
N ASN A 43 14.28 16.57 -27.82
CA ASN A 43 15.11 17.12 -28.90
C ASN A 43 14.84 16.48 -30.29
N THR A 44 14.08 15.38 -30.33
CA THR A 44 13.60 14.71 -31.55
C THR A 44 12.23 15.22 -32.04
N GLY A 45 11.66 16.26 -31.42
CA GLY A 45 10.34 16.82 -31.72
C GLY A 45 9.16 15.95 -31.26
N LYS A 46 9.43 14.85 -30.54
CA LYS A 46 8.39 13.96 -29.99
C LYS A 46 7.93 14.44 -28.62
N MET A 47 6.65 14.27 -28.33
CA MET A 47 6.06 14.59 -27.03
C MET A 47 5.89 13.32 -26.19
N VAL A 48 6.41 13.30 -24.95
CA VAL A 48 6.24 12.18 -24.01
C VAL A 48 5.73 12.64 -22.65
N HIS A 49 5.04 11.75 -21.94
CA HIS A 49 4.59 12.02 -20.58
C HIS A 49 5.77 12.13 -19.60
N MET A 50 5.60 12.98 -18.58
CA MET A 50 6.51 13.06 -17.44
C MET A 50 6.59 11.76 -16.65
N ARG A 51 7.71 11.55 -15.93
CA ARG A 51 7.91 10.39 -15.03
C ARG A 51 6.79 10.25 -14.00
N CYS A 52 6.29 11.38 -13.50
CA CYS A 52 5.19 11.47 -12.54
C CYS A 52 3.92 10.74 -13.01
N HIS A 53 3.63 10.73 -14.32
CA HIS A 53 2.48 10.00 -14.86
C HIS A 53 2.63 8.48 -14.68
N TYR A 54 3.80 7.95 -15.03
CA TYR A 54 4.09 6.51 -14.89
C TYR A 54 4.17 6.07 -13.43
N THR A 55 4.70 6.92 -12.55
CA THR A 55 4.66 6.71 -11.10
C THR A 55 3.22 6.60 -10.60
N GLY A 56 2.34 7.53 -11.00
CA GLY A 56 0.91 7.46 -10.66
C GLY A 56 0.23 6.16 -11.11
N GLN A 57 0.52 5.71 -12.34
CA GLN A 57 -0.02 4.43 -12.84
C GLN A 57 0.50 3.22 -12.05
N GLY A 58 1.79 3.21 -11.70
CA GLY A 58 2.37 2.18 -10.85
C GLY A 58 1.71 2.12 -9.48
N GLU A 59 1.46 3.28 -8.88
CA GLU A 59 0.85 3.40 -7.56
C GLU A 59 -0.61 2.94 -7.53
N ILE A 60 -1.37 3.21 -8.60
CA ILE A 60 -2.71 2.66 -8.78
C ILE A 60 -2.66 1.14 -8.79
N PHE A 61 -1.71 0.56 -9.53
CA PHE A 61 -1.55 -0.89 -9.59
C PHE A 61 -1.20 -1.49 -8.23
N PHE A 62 -0.24 -0.91 -7.49
CA PHE A 62 0.10 -1.35 -6.14
C PHE A 62 -1.08 -1.20 -5.17
N GLY A 63 -1.79 -0.08 -5.22
CA GLY A 63 -2.97 0.16 -4.39
C GLY A 63 -4.07 -0.88 -4.61
N ILE A 64 -4.37 -1.24 -5.87
CA ILE A 64 -5.33 -2.31 -6.20
C ILE A 64 -4.89 -3.65 -5.60
N ILE A 65 -3.61 -4.02 -5.73
CA ILE A 65 -3.10 -5.27 -5.16
C ILE A 65 -3.22 -5.25 -3.63
N ILE A 66 -2.91 -4.13 -2.97
CA ILE A 66 -3.05 -3.99 -1.51
C ILE A 66 -4.50 -4.19 -1.08
N VAL A 67 -5.47 -3.64 -1.81
CA VAL A 67 -6.91 -3.85 -1.54
C VAL A 67 -7.26 -5.33 -1.65
N LEU A 68 -6.86 -6.00 -2.73
CA LEU A 68 -7.15 -7.42 -2.94
C LEU A 68 -6.53 -8.31 -1.85
N VAL A 69 -5.26 -8.09 -1.50
CA VAL A 69 -4.57 -8.83 -0.44
C VAL A 69 -5.25 -8.59 0.91
N SER A 70 -5.69 -7.35 1.18
CA SER A 70 -6.39 -7.00 2.42
C SER A 70 -7.79 -7.63 2.50
N LEU A 71 -8.51 -7.74 1.38
CA LEU A 71 -9.77 -8.47 1.32
C LEU A 71 -9.56 -9.96 1.59
N ILE A 72 -8.55 -10.59 0.97
CA ILE A 72 -8.20 -11.99 1.24
C ILE A 72 -7.85 -12.16 2.74
N PHE A 73 -7.10 -11.22 3.32
CA PHE A 73 -6.78 -11.22 4.74
C PHE A 73 -8.03 -11.15 5.64
N LEU A 74 -9.04 -10.35 5.26
CA LEU A 74 -10.30 -10.19 6.00
C LEU A 74 -11.12 -11.48 6.06
N PHE A 75 -11.20 -12.22 4.96
CA PHE A 75 -12.02 -13.44 4.87
C PHE A 75 -11.29 -14.69 5.33
N ASN A 76 -9.96 -14.67 5.35
CA ASN A 76 -9.17 -15.83 5.75
C ASN A 76 -8.97 -15.89 7.27
N GLN A 77 -9.31 -17.03 7.88
CA GLN A 77 -9.21 -17.25 9.33
C GLN A 77 -7.97 -18.07 9.75
N SER A 78 -7.21 -18.55 8.76
CA SER A 78 -6.00 -19.32 8.99
C SER A 78 -4.82 -18.39 9.30
N LEU A 79 -4.23 -18.57 10.50
CA LEU A 79 -3.05 -17.83 10.90
C LEU A 79 -1.86 -17.90 9.95
N PRO A 80 -1.43 -19.10 9.46
CA PRO A 80 -0.24 -19.17 8.64
C PRO A 80 -0.42 -18.35 7.35
N ALA A 81 -1.62 -18.37 6.77
CA ALA A 81 -1.92 -17.55 5.60
C ALA A 81 -2.01 -16.05 5.95
N GLN A 82 -2.61 -15.68 7.08
CA GLN A 82 -2.63 -14.28 7.54
C GLN A 82 -1.21 -13.72 7.75
N LYS A 83 -0.28 -14.51 8.31
CA LYS A 83 1.13 -14.11 8.43
C LYS A 83 1.80 -13.90 7.08
N SER A 84 1.59 -14.83 6.14
CA SER A 84 2.12 -14.72 4.78
C SER A 84 1.57 -13.47 4.08
N LEU A 85 0.27 -13.23 4.15
CA LEU A 85 -0.38 -12.04 3.60
C LEU A 85 0.11 -10.75 4.25
N GLY A 86 0.38 -10.74 5.56
CA GLY A 86 1.01 -9.61 6.26
C GLY A 86 2.41 -9.30 5.72
N GLY A 87 3.20 -10.34 5.43
CA GLY A 87 4.49 -10.19 4.76
C GLY A 87 4.36 -9.60 3.35
N VAL A 88 3.37 -10.05 2.58
CA VAL A 88 3.07 -9.49 1.25
C VAL A 88 2.69 -8.01 1.35
N LEU A 89 1.82 -7.63 2.30
CA LEU A 89 1.45 -6.22 2.53
C LEU A 89 2.66 -5.35 2.89
N MET A 90 3.59 -5.88 3.68
CA MET A 90 4.83 -5.19 4.02
C MET A 90 5.69 -4.92 2.78
N ILE A 91 5.85 -5.91 1.89
CA ILE A 91 6.61 -5.76 0.64
C ILE A 91 5.92 -4.77 -0.29
N LEU A 92 4.59 -4.84 -0.43
CA LEU A 92 3.82 -3.91 -1.26
C LEU A 92 3.91 -2.48 -0.74
N GLY A 93 3.81 -2.27 0.57
CA GLY A 93 3.97 -0.95 1.19
C GLY A 93 5.37 -0.36 0.98
N LEU A 94 6.41 -1.21 0.94
CA LEU A 94 7.75 -0.77 0.56
C LEU A 94 7.82 -0.38 -0.92
N GLY A 95 7.16 -1.12 -1.81
CA GLY A 95 7.03 -0.77 -3.23
C GLY A 95 6.42 0.62 -3.44
N VAL A 96 5.34 0.93 -2.69
CA VAL A 96 4.66 2.23 -2.68
C VAL A 96 5.59 3.39 -2.25
N ILE A 97 6.50 3.13 -1.32
CA ILE A 97 7.50 4.14 -0.90
C ILE A 97 8.59 4.30 -1.96
N ILE A 98 9.07 3.21 -2.55
CA ILE A 98 10.21 3.22 -3.46
C ILE A 98 9.86 3.84 -4.82
N LEU A 99 8.67 3.56 -5.37
CA LEU A 99 8.25 4.03 -6.69
C LEU A 99 8.42 5.55 -6.92
N PRO A 100 7.97 6.44 -6.01
CA PRO A 100 8.14 7.88 -6.16
C PRO A 100 9.56 8.38 -5.86
N THR A 101 10.44 7.54 -5.29
CA THR A 101 11.84 7.92 -5.01
C THR A 101 12.74 7.75 -6.23
N ASN A 102 13.93 8.32 -6.17
CA ASN A 102 14.93 8.23 -7.26
C ASN A 102 15.43 6.79 -7.52
N GLN A 103 15.11 5.83 -6.66
CA GLN A 103 15.42 4.40 -6.83
C GLN A 103 14.36 3.65 -7.65
N GLY A 104 13.17 4.25 -7.82
CA GLY A 104 12.06 3.70 -8.62
C GLY A 104 11.92 4.41 -9.96
N ILE A 105 10.70 4.87 -10.27
CA ILE A 105 10.41 5.70 -11.45
C ILE A 105 10.75 7.17 -11.16
N GLY A 106 10.51 7.58 -9.91
CA GLY A 106 10.79 8.92 -9.43
C GLY A 106 9.69 9.94 -9.74
N VAL A 107 9.85 11.12 -9.15
CA VAL A 107 9.02 12.29 -9.43
C VAL A 107 9.82 13.37 -10.16
N CYS A 108 9.12 14.40 -10.60
CA CYS A 108 9.63 15.48 -11.40
C CYS A 108 10.66 16.31 -10.58
N MET A 109 11.75 16.79 -11.19
CA MET A 109 12.85 17.44 -10.46
C MET A 109 12.55 18.87 -9.99
N SER A 110 11.64 19.58 -10.68
CA SER A 110 11.19 20.90 -10.26
C SER A 110 10.09 20.77 -9.21
N PRO A 111 10.15 21.52 -8.09
CA PRO A 111 9.13 21.46 -7.06
C PRO A 111 7.78 21.93 -7.60
N MET A 112 6.89 20.97 -7.82
CA MET A 112 5.47 21.12 -8.14
C MET A 112 4.66 20.22 -7.20
N GLU A 113 3.33 20.26 -7.31
CA GLU A 113 2.36 19.44 -6.55
C GLU A 113 2.73 17.95 -6.46
N CYS A 114 3.48 17.40 -7.43
CA CYS A 114 3.98 16.01 -7.39
C CYS A 114 4.88 15.67 -6.18
N HIS A 115 5.59 16.63 -5.58
CA HIS A 115 6.35 16.36 -4.35
C HIS A 115 5.42 16.15 -3.15
N ALA A 116 4.24 16.78 -3.14
CA ALA A 116 3.22 16.52 -2.13
C ALA A 116 2.67 15.10 -2.30
N THR A 117 2.38 14.67 -3.54
CA THR A 117 1.97 13.29 -3.85
C THR A 117 2.97 12.27 -3.29
N ALA A 118 4.27 12.46 -3.55
CA ALA A 118 5.32 11.56 -3.07
C ALA A 118 5.35 11.45 -1.54
N LYS A 119 5.15 12.57 -0.83
CA LYS A 119 5.08 12.59 0.64
C LYS A 119 3.86 11.85 1.15
N VAL A 120 2.69 12.06 0.54
CA VAL A 120 1.43 11.38 0.91
C VAL A 120 1.57 9.87 0.70
N LEU A 121 2.08 9.42 -0.45
CA LEU A 121 2.35 8.01 -0.72
C LEU A 121 3.34 7.41 0.27
N CYS A 122 4.39 8.15 0.64
CA CYS A 122 5.35 7.68 1.64
C CYS A 122 4.68 7.42 3.00
N VAL A 123 3.77 8.31 3.42
CA VAL A 123 2.99 8.14 4.64
C VAL A 123 2.05 6.93 4.52
N LEU A 124 1.27 6.82 3.44
CA LEU A 124 0.33 5.71 3.23
C LEU A 124 1.04 4.34 3.11
N GLY A 125 2.16 4.28 2.40
CA GLY A 125 3.02 3.10 2.31
C GLY A 125 3.61 2.73 3.67
N GLY A 126 4.04 3.72 4.45
CA GLY A 126 4.53 3.52 5.81
C GLY A 126 3.45 2.93 6.74
N LEU A 127 2.23 3.47 6.70
CA LEU A 127 1.10 2.88 7.44
C LEU A 127 0.80 1.45 6.99
N THR A 128 0.86 1.18 5.68
CA THR A 128 0.65 -0.17 5.13
C THR A 128 1.70 -1.15 5.64
N ILE A 129 2.97 -0.74 5.74
CA ILE A 129 4.04 -1.53 6.35
C ILE A 129 3.75 -1.84 7.81
N ILE A 130 3.28 -0.86 8.59
CA ILE A 130 2.93 -1.06 10.00
C ILE A 130 1.80 -2.08 10.14
N VAL A 131 0.78 -2.02 9.28
CA VAL A 131 -0.31 -3.01 9.23
C VAL A 131 0.23 -4.40 8.88
N GLY A 132 1.09 -4.50 7.86
CA GLY A 132 1.75 -5.75 7.47
C GLY A 132 2.59 -6.35 8.60
N LEU A 133 3.40 -5.54 9.29
CA LEU A 133 4.19 -5.96 10.45
C LEU A 133 3.30 -6.46 11.59
N ALA A 134 2.25 -5.72 11.95
CA ALA A 134 1.28 -6.17 12.95
C ALA A 134 0.65 -7.52 12.57
N ALA A 135 0.42 -7.74 11.28
CA ALA A 135 -0.07 -9.00 10.74
C ALA A 135 1.00 -10.11 10.64
N VAL A 136 2.30 -9.82 10.61
CA VAL A 136 3.35 -10.87 10.66
C VAL A 136 3.57 -11.34 12.09
N PHE A 137 3.62 -10.39 13.02
CA PHE A 137 3.91 -10.65 14.43
C PHE A 137 2.69 -11.11 15.23
N GLN A 138 1.53 -11.30 14.60
CA GLN A 138 0.35 -11.83 15.30
C GLN A 138 0.58 -13.26 15.80
N GLU A 139 0.32 -13.46 17.09
CA GLU A 139 0.23 -14.78 17.74
C GLU A 139 -1.26 -15.05 18.00
N LYS A 140 -1.75 -16.27 17.76
CA LYS A 140 -3.14 -16.67 18.12
C LYS A 140 -3.09 -17.39 19.46
N ILE A 141 -3.97 -17.02 20.39
CA ILE A 141 -4.24 -17.89 21.55
C ILE A 141 -4.91 -19.15 21.02
N PRO A 142 -4.43 -20.37 21.36
CA PRO A 142 -5.21 -21.59 21.18
C PRO A 142 -6.41 -21.55 22.13
N GLY A 143 -7.49 -20.88 21.73
CA GLY A 143 -8.62 -20.60 22.61
C GLY A 143 -9.96 -20.37 21.90
N SER A 144 -10.13 -20.89 20.68
CA SER A 144 -11.46 -20.94 20.04
C SER A 144 -11.56 -22.13 19.08
N THR A 145 -11.25 -23.33 19.58
CA THR A 145 -11.86 -24.57 19.07
C THR A 145 -12.87 -25.04 20.11
N SER A 146 -14.02 -24.39 20.12
CA SER A 146 -15.24 -24.99 20.66
C SER A 146 -16.41 -24.38 19.89
N LYS A 147 -16.77 -25.02 18.77
CA LYS A 147 -18.08 -25.67 18.57
C LYS A 147 -18.18 -26.26 17.15
N ASN A 148 -18.10 -27.59 17.10
CA ASN A 148 -18.78 -28.55 16.22
C ASN A 148 -19.10 -28.16 14.76
N ILE A 149 -18.50 -28.89 13.81
CA ILE A 149 -19.22 -29.91 13.02
C ILE A 149 -18.28 -31.06 12.67
#